data_AF-A0A0K1EF69-F1
#
_entry.id   AF-A0A0K1EF69-F1
#
_cell.length_a   1.000
_cell.length_b   1.000
_cell.length_c   1.000
_cell.angle_alpha   90.00
_cell.angle_beta   90.00
_cell.angle_gamma   90.00
#
_symmetry.space_group_name_H-M   'P 1'
#
loop_
_entity.id
_entity.type
_entity.pdbx_description
1 polymer ?
#
loop_
_entity_poly.entity_id
_entity_poly.type
_entity_poly.pdbx_seq_one_letter_code
_entity_poly.pdbx_strand_id
1 'polypeptide(L)'
;MRRSPLLLALLVASSLVTACGKSGDTTTTTSTTEAIGDADQAAVRDIFLRYRDAIVTRKGKEAVGVVSTKTLGYFDAMRTGALHMSASELRAQPVMDRLMILLLRARIPKEELQGWTGKELFAVAVDNGWVGDNVQSIQPSTIEIQGNEARIGARAGGEELPSAMGFKAYREEGGWKLDVMSIGEIAQQALQEQLGQIDPDADRALLMLLSQLLQRKLDASIFEPIAPR
;
A
#
# COMPACT_ATOMS: atom_id res chain seq x y z
N MET A 1 -14.66 18.48 -17.56
CA MET A 1 -14.18 17.08 -17.56
C MET A 1 -14.18 16.56 -16.14
N ARG A 2 -15.21 15.80 -15.73
CA ARG A 2 -15.25 15.14 -14.41
C ARG A 2 -14.46 13.83 -14.51
N ARG A 3 -13.37 13.73 -13.77
CA ARG A 3 -12.65 12.45 -13.60
C ARG A 3 -13.43 11.62 -12.58
N SER A 4 -13.97 10.48 -13.00
CA SER A 4 -14.60 9.52 -12.10
C SER A 4 -13.51 8.83 -11.26
N PRO A 5 -13.54 8.90 -9.92
CA PRO A 5 -12.74 8.01 -9.08
C PRO A 5 -13.47 6.67 -9.03
N LEU A 6 -12.97 5.65 -9.72
CA LEU A 6 -13.45 4.28 -9.52
C LEU A 6 -12.80 3.76 -8.25
N LEU A 7 -13.62 3.76 -7.19
CA LEU A 7 -13.31 3.32 -5.84
C LEU A 7 -12.75 1.89 -5.83
N LEU A 8 -11.60 1.70 -5.17
CA LEU A 8 -11.32 0.44 -4.49
C LEU A 8 -12.11 0.48 -3.17
N ALA A 9 -13.40 0.14 -3.24
CA ALA A 9 -14.27 0.11 -2.07
C ALA A 9 -14.02 -1.20 -1.29
N LEU A 10 -13.17 -1.16 -0.27
CA LEU A 10 -13.29 -2.12 0.82
C LEU A 10 -14.49 -1.68 1.68
N LEU A 11 -15.61 -2.38 1.46
CA LEU A 11 -16.73 -2.40 2.39
C LEU A 11 -16.21 -2.92 3.72
N VAL A 12 -16.25 -2.08 4.75
CA VAL A 12 -16.12 -2.56 6.11
C VAL A 12 -17.52 -2.44 6.73
N ALA A 13 -17.89 -3.51 7.44
CA ALA A 13 -19.24 -3.82 7.84
C ALA A 13 -19.48 -3.30 9.27
N SER A 14 -20.32 -2.28 9.37
CA SER A 14 -20.69 -1.64 10.62
C SER A 14 -21.40 -2.62 11.57
N SER A 15 -20.80 -2.88 12.73
CA SER A 15 -21.46 -3.44 13.89
C SER A 15 -21.15 -2.58 15.11
N LEU A 16 -22.16 -1.84 15.56
CA LEU A 16 -22.14 -1.00 16.75
C LEU A 16 -21.96 -1.86 18.01
N VAL A 17 -20.89 -1.64 18.77
CA VAL A 17 -20.83 -2.02 20.18
C VAL A 17 -20.35 -0.82 20.98
N THR A 18 -21.28 -0.21 21.70
CA THR A 18 -21.02 0.86 22.69
C THR A 18 -20.61 0.22 24.01
N ALA A 19 -19.42 0.52 24.51
CA ALA A 19 -19.04 0.19 25.88
C ALA A 19 -18.36 1.39 26.57
N CYS A 20 -19.08 2.02 27.50
CA CYS A 20 -18.54 2.96 28.49
C CYS A 20 -17.79 2.17 29.57
N GLY A 21 -16.59 2.63 29.96
CA GLY A 21 -15.83 2.07 31.08
C GLY A 21 -14.94 3.12 31.74
N LYS A 22 -15.20 3.34 33.03
CA LYS A 22 -14.68 4.34 33.97
C LYS A 22 -13.16 4.56 34.02
N SER A 23 -12.78 5.81 34.26
CA SER A 23 -11.47 6.28 34.73
C SER A 23 -11.12 5.72 36.11
N GLY A 24 -9.87 5.26 36.23
CA GLY A 24 -9.18 4.98 37.50
C GLY A 24 -7.82 5.67 37.46
N ASP A 25 -7.64 6.59 38.39
CA ASP A 25 -6.42 7.32 38.74
C ASP A 25 -5.38 6.38 39.37
N THR A 26 -4.07 6.56 39.13
CA THR A 26 -2.94 6.25 40.04
C THR A 26 -1.57 6.48 39.36
N THR A 27 -0.89 7.52 39.84
CA THR A 27 0.54 7.61 40.22
C THR A 27 1.66 7.30 39.20
N THR A 28 2.26 8.39 38.77
CA THR A 28 3.57 8.60 38.15
C THR A 28 4.72 7.91 38.89
N THR A 29 5.35 6.90 38.30
CA THR A 29 6.77 6.54 38.54
C THR A 29 7.36 5.76 37.35
N THR A 30 7.53 6.38 36.16
CA THR A 30 8.22 5.72 35.03
C THR A 30 8.87 6.66 33.99
N SER A 31 9.46 7.78 34.41
CA SER A 31 9.87 8.86 33.48
C SER A 31 11.01 8.59 32.48
N THR A 32 11.53 7.37 32.32
CA THR A 32 12.57 7.10 31.29
C THR A 32 12.16 6.04 30.27
N THR A 33 11.39 5.02 30.65
CA THR A 33 10.89 3.98 29.71
C THR A 33 9.57 4.40 29.05
N GLU A 34 8.67 5.07 29.77
CA GLU A 34 7.44 5.63 29.18
C GLU A 34 7.76 6.78 28.21
N ALA A 35 8.74 7.63 28.55
CA ALA A 35 9.12 8.77 27.71
C ALA A 35 9.70 8.36 26.34
N ILE A 36 10.43 7.23 26.28
CA ILE A 36 10.92 6.67 24.99
C ILE A 36 9.74 6.10 24.18
N GLY A 37 8.79 5.42 24.85
CA GLY A 37 7.57 4.89 24.22
C GLY A 37 6.70 5.98 23.60
N ASP A 38 6.48 7.09 24.31
CA ASP A 38 5.67 8.22 23.83
C ASP A 38 6.32 8.95 22.65
N ALA A 39 7.64 9.17 22.71
CA ALA A 39 8.39 9.79 21.63
C ALA A 39 8.40 8.94 20.36
N ASP A 40 8.58 7.64 20.48
CA ASP A 40 8.52 6.73 19.33
C ASP A 40 7.10 6.62 18.77
N GLN A 41 6.06 6.56 19.59
CA GLN A 41 4.67 6.60 19.11
C GLN A 41 4.37 7.90 18.37
N ALA A 42 4.86 9.04 18.84
CA ALA A 42 4.73 10.31 18.15
C ALA A 42 5.47 10.29 16.80
N ALA A 43 6.69 9.76 16.75
CA ALA A 43 7.47 9.63 15.52
C ALA A 43 6.80 8.69 14.50
N VAL A 44 6.27 7.54 14.95
CA VAL A 44 5.52 6.60 14.10
C VAL A 44 4.24 7.25 13.56
N ARG A 45 3.54 8.01 14.39
CA ARG A 45 2.36 8.78 13.95
C ARG A 45 2.74 9.84 12.91
N ASP A 46 3.83 10.56 13.13
CA ASP A 46 4.32 11.58 12.20
C ASP A 46 4.64 11.01 10.82
N ILE A 47 5.38 9.90 10.74
CA ILE A 47 5.71 9.30 9.43
C ILE A 47 4.47 8.84 8.66
N PHE A 48 3.42 8.37 9.37
CA PHE A 48 2.16 7.99 8.74
C PHE A 48 1.44 9.22 8.17
N LEU A 49 1.39 10.31 8.94
CA LEU A 49 0.75 11.55 8.51
C LEU A 49 1.51 12.21 7.35
N ARG A 50 2.84 12.19 7.38
CA ARG A 50 3.70 12.68 6.29
C ARG A 50 3.55 11.83 5.03
N TYR A 51 3.45 10.50 5.18
CA TYR A 51 3.15 9.63 4.04
C TYR A 51 1.80 9.99 3.42
N ARG A 52 0.75 10.10 4.23
CA ARG A 52 -0.58 10.52 3.75
C ARG A 52 -0.54 11.87 3.05
N ASP A 53 0.12 12.88 3.65
CA ASP A 53 0.25 14.20 3.06
C ASP A 53 0.96 14.14 1.70
N ALA A 54 2.05 13.38 1.59
CA ALA A 54 2.77 13.21 0.35
C ALA A 54 1.92 12.52 -0.74
N ILE A 55 1.04 11.59 -0.36
CA ILE A 55 0.08 10.99 -1.31
C ILE A 55 -0.97 12.02 -1.76
N VAL A 56 -1.62 12.71 -0.82
CA VAL A 56 -2.66 13.72 -1.11
C VAL A 56 -2.14 14.84 -1.99
N THR A 57 -0.92 15.31 -1.69
CA THR A 57 -0.28 16.45 -2.36
C THR A 57 0.60 16.03 -3.54
N ARG A 58 0.66 14.74 -3.87
CA ARG A 58 1.42 14.16 -5.01
C ARG A 58 2.90 14.56 -4.97
N LYS A 59 3.55 14.27 -3.84
CA LYS A 59 4.96 14.56 -3.58
C LYS A 59 5.76 13.28 -3.40
N GLY A 60 6.01 12.58 -4.50
CA GLY A 60 6.68 11.28 -4.51
C GLY A 60 8.05 11.28 -3.86
N LYS A 61 8.85 12.33 -4.03
CA LYS A 61 10.15 12.45 -3.34
C LYS A 61 10.01 12.51 -1.82
N GLU A 62 8.98 13.21 -1.31
CA GLU A 62 8.71 13.27 0.13
C GLU A 62 8.20 11.91 0.63
N ALA A 63 7.35 11.23 -0.15
CA ALA A 63 6.85 9.89 0.17
C ALA A 63 7.99 8.86 0.29
N VAL A 64 8.96 8.87 -0.64
CA VAL A 64 10.17 8.04 -0.55
C VAL A 64 10.92 8.26 0.77
N GLY A 65 10.93 9.49 1.29
CA GLY A 65 11.62 9.84 2.53
C GLY A 65 11.03 9.20 3.78
N VAL A 66 9.80 8.67 3.72
CA VAL A 66 9.08 8.16 4.90
C VAL A 66 8.69 6.68 4.81
N VAL A 67 8.89 6.03 3.65
CA VAL A 67 8.63 4.59 3.48
C VAL A 67 9.87 3.74 3.70
N SER A 68 9.64 2.48 4.08
CA SER A 68 10.69 1.49 4.37
C SER A 68 11.44 1.06 3.12
N THR A 69 12.70 0.66 3.32
CA THR A 69 13.49 -0.04 2.30
C THR A 69 12.74 -1.27 1.76
N LYS A 70 11.99 -1.97 2.60
CA LYS A 70 11.14 -3.11 2.19
C LYS A 70 10.07 -2.71 1.18
N THR A 71 9.37 -1.59 1.41
CA THR A 71 8.43 -1.03 0.43
C THR A 71 9.13 -0.71 -0.89
N LEU A 72 10.28 -0.03 -0.86
CA LEU A 72 11.01 0.30 -2.08
C LEU A 72 11.52 -0.94 -2.84
N GLY A 73 11.94 -1.98 -2.10
CA GLY A 73 12.33 -3.27 -2.66
C GLY A 73 11.18 -3.99 -3.35
N TYR A 74 9.96 -3.92 -2.79
CA TYR A 74 8.76 -4.44 -3.45
C TYR A 74 8.52 -3.76 -4.81
N PHE A 75 8.60 -2.44 -4.87
CA PHE A 75 8.43 -1.71 -6.14
C PHE A 75 9.52 -2.06 -7.16
N ASP A 76 10.76 -2.30 -6.72
CA ASP A 76 11.82 -2.76 -7.61
C ASP A 76 11.58 -4.18 -8.13
N ALA A 77 11.05 -5.07 -7.29
CA ALA A 77 10.65 -6.41 -7.71
C ALA A 77 9.53 -6.37 -8.77
N MET A 78 8.51 -5.54 -8.57
CA MET A 78 7.43 -5.36 -9.55
C MET A 78 7.94 -4.77 -10.87
N ARG A 79 8.84 -3.78 -10.81
CA ARG A 79 9.53 -3.20 -11.97
C ARG A 79 10.29 -4.26 -12.76
N THR A 80 11.10 -5.05 -12.06
CA THR A 80 11.89 -6.15 -12.64
C THR A 80 10.99 -7.23 -13.25
N GLY A 81 9.89 -7.56 -12.57
CA GLY A 81 8.88 -8.50 -13.08
C GLY A 81 8.19 -7.99 -14.35
N ALA A 82 7.85 -6.70 -14.39
CA ALA A 82 7.30 -6.06 -15.59
C ALA A 82 8.24 -6.19 -16.79
N LEU A 83 9.53 -5.96 -16.57
CA LEU A 83 10.53 -6.08 -17.64
C LEU A 83 10.73 -7.52 -18.11
N HIS A 84 10.90 -8.49 -17.20
CA HIS A 84 11.56 -9.76 -17.52
C HIS A 84 10.77 -11.03 -17.22
N MET A 85 9.65 -10.94 -16.52
CA MET A 85 8.89 -12.14 -16.10
C MET A 85 8.11 -12.73 -17.28
N SER A 86 8.29 -14.00 -17.57
CA SER A 86 7.51 -14.67 -18.61
C SER A 86 6.03 -14.78 -18.22
N ALA A 87 5.16 -15.08 -19.19
CA ALA A 87 3.74 -15.29 -18.89
C ALA A 87 3.52 -16.44 -17.89
N SER A 88 4.33 -17.50 -17.93
CA SER A 88 4.22 -18.62 -16.97
C SER A 88 4.68 -18.24 -15.57
N GLU A 89 5.80 -17.51 -15.45
CA GLU A 89 6.31 -17.04 -14.17
C GLU A 89 5.35 -16.03 -13.52
N LEU A 90 4.75 -15.16 -14.34
CA LEU A 90 3.75 -14.18 -13.91
C LEU A 90 2.50 -14.87 -13.34
N ARG A 91 1.99 -15.90 -14.02
CA ARG A 91 0.81 -16.64 -13.53
C ARG A 91 1.04 -17.35 -12.20
N ALA A 92 2.28 -17.68 -11.87
CA ALA A 92 2.66 -18.27 -10.59
C ALA A 92 2.72 -17.25 -9.44
N GLN A 93 2.67 -15.94 -9.74
CA GLN A 93 2.68 -14.90 -8.72
C GLN A 93 1.30 -14.72 -8.05
N PRO A 94 1.27 -14.17 -6.83
CA PRO A 94 0.04 -13.68 -6.21
C PRO A 94 -0.72 -12.71 -7.12
N VAL A 95 -2.05 -12.69 -7.03
CA VAL A 95 -2.88 -11.90 -7.96
C VAL A 95 -2.64 -10.40 -7.87
N MET A 96 -2.29 -9.88 -6.68
CA MET A 96 -1.92 -8.48 -6.49
C MET A 96 -0.63 -8.14 -7.24
N ASP A 97 0.39 -9.00 -7.14
CA ASP A 97 1.66 -8.80 -7.84
C ASP A 97 1.48 -8.89 -9.36
N ARG A 98 0.63 -9.82 -9.81
CA ARG A 98 0.23 -9.92 -11.22
C ARG A 98 -0.40 -8.62 -11.71
N LEU A 99 -1.36 -8.09 -10.96
CA LEU A 99 -2.02 -6.83 -11.28
C LEU A 99 -1.00 -5.69 -11.39
N MET A 100 -0.11 -5.56 -10.40
CA MET A 100 0.93 -4.53 -10.38
C MET A 100 1.87 -4.64 -11.58
N ILE A 101 2.41 -5.83 -11.85
CA ILE A 101 3.30 -6.08 -13.00
C ILE A 101 2.62 -5.73 -14.33
N LEU A 102 1.38 -6.18 -14.53
CA LEU A 102 0.63 -5.89 -15.75
C LEU A 102 0.30 -4.40 -15.88
N LEU A 103 -0.03 -3.73 -14.78
CA LEU A 103 -0.27 -2.28 -14.78
C LEU A 103 0.97 -1.50 -15.24
N LEU A 104 2.15 -1.90 -14.77
CA LEU A 104 3.42 -1.30 -15.18
C LEU A 104 3.67 -1.51 -16.69
N ARG A 105 3.51 -2.74 -17.19
CA ARG A 105 3.64 -3.04 -18.64
C ARG A 105 2.67 -2.24 -19.50
N ALA A 106 1.48 -1.97 -18.98
CA ALA A 106 0.45 -1.25 -19.72
C ALA A 106 0.58 0.28 -19.67
N ARG A 107 1.27 0.83 -18.67
CA ARG A 107 1.32 2.29 -18.45
C ARG A 107 2.65 2.91 -18.80
N ILE A 108 3.74 2.16 -18.64
CA ILE A 108 5.08 2.76 -18.59
C ILE A 108 5.91 2.24 -19.76
N PRO A 109 6.52 3.13 -20.56
CA PRO A 109 7.47 2.72 -21.59
C PRO A 109 8.60 1.87 -21.00
N LYS A 110 9.07 0.91 -21.80
CA LYS A 110 10.14 0.00 -21.40
C LYS A 110 11.39 0.76 -20.97
N GLU A 111 11.77 1.77 -21.74
CA GLU A 111 12.99 2.56 -21.53
C GLU A 111 12.97 3.29 -20.19
N GLU A 112 11.78 3.77 -19.78
CA GLU A 112 11.58 4.39 -18.47
C GLU A 112 11.72 3.35 -17.34
N LEU A 113 11.07 2.19 -17.47
CA LEU A 113 11.21 1.10 -16.48
C LEU A 113 12.64 0.60 -16.35
N GLN A 114 13.42 0.61 -17.43
CA GLN A 114 14.85 0.24 -17.40
C GLN A 114 15.71 1.29 -16.70
N GLY A 115 15.37 2.57 -16.85
CA GLY A 115 16.10 3.69 -16.24
C GLY A 115 15.76 3.96 -14.77
N TRP A 116 14.71 3.35 -14.24
CA TRP A 116 14.26 3.55 -12.86
C TRP A 116 14.70 2.42 -11.94
N THR A 117 14.86 2.73 -10.66
CA THR A 117 14.84 1.77 -9.55
C THR A 117 13.44 1.74 -8.93
N GLY A 118 13.21 0.83 -7.97
CA GLY A 118 11.99 0.84 -7.15
C GLY A 118 11.70 2.18 -6.47
N LYS A 119 12.75 2.97 -6.15
CA LYS A 119 12.60 4.31 -5.57
C LYS A 119 12.02 5.32 -6.57
N GLU A 120 12.56 5.39 -7.79
CA GLU A 120 12.00 6.27 -8.81
C GLU A 120 10.59 5.84 -9.19
N LEU A 121 10.36 4.52 -9.33
CA LEU A 121 9.02 4.01 -9.64
C LEU A 121 8.00 4.39 -8.56
N PHE A 122 8.35 4.23 -7.28
CA PHE A 122 7.48 4.63 -6.18
C PHE A 122 7.16 6.13 -6.21
N ALA A 123 8.18 6.97 -6.40
CA ALA A 123 7.98 8.42 -6.47
C ALA A 123 7.05 8.82 -7.63
N VAL A 124 7.30 8.29 -8.83
CA VAL A 124 6.46 8.55 -10.01
C VAL A 124 5.03 8.07 -9.80
N ALA A 125 4.84 6.91 -9.15
CA ALA A 125 3.52 6.38 -8.86
C ALA A 125 2.73 7.29 -7.92
N VAL A 126 3.39 7.94 -6.95
CA VAL A 126 2.77 8.95 -6.08
C VAL A 126 2.47 10.24 -6.85
N ASP A 127 3.44 10.76 -7.61
CA ASP A 127 3.28 12.01 -8.38
C ASP A 127 2.10 11.95 -9.36
N ASN A 128 1.86 10.76 -9.93
CA ASN A 128 0.76 10.51 -10.86
C ASN A 128 -0.54 10.08 -10.19
N GLY A 129 -0.57 9.93 -8.86
CA GLY A 129 -1.76 9.48 -8.12
C GLY A 129 -2.16 8.03 -8.43
N TRP A 130 -1.19 7.15 -8.71
CA TRP A 130 -1.45 5.72 -8.91
C TRP A 130 -1.53 4.96 -7.59
N VAL A 131 -1.03 5.56 -6.51
CA VAL A 131 -1.03 5.00 -5.16
C VAL A 131 -1.95 5.84 -4.27
N GLY A 132 -2.80 5.16 -3.51
CA GLY A 132 -3.26 5.69 -2.23
C GLY A 132 -4.36 6.75 -2.25
N ASP A 133 -5.21 6.83 -3.28
CA ASP A 133 -6.40 7.69 -3.23
C ASP A 133 -7.30 7.39 -2.01
N ASN A 134 -7.30 6.15 -1.52
CA ASN A 134 -8.03 5.76 -0.30
C ASN A 134 -7.32 6.16 0.99
N VAL A 135 -6.01 6.45 0.96
CA VAL A 135 -5.23 6.80 2.17
C VAL A 135 -5.65 8.15 2.75
N GLN A 136 -6.27 9.00 1.93
CA GLN A 136 -6.72 10.34 2.33
C GLN A 136 -7.72 10.31 3.50
N SER A 137 -8.59 9.30 3.55
CA SER A 137 -9.61 9.15 4.59
C SER A 137 -9.14 8.34 5.80
N ILE A 138 -7.94 7.76 5.75
CA ILE A 138 -7.39 6.91 6.80
C ILE A 138 -6.68 7.78 7.84
N GLN A 139 -6.98 7.52 9.11
CA GLN A 139 -6.27 8.09 10.25
C GLN A 139 -5.56 6.96 11.04
N PRO A 140 -4.34 7.19 11.53
CA PRO A 140 -3.70 6.24 12.44
C PRO A 140 -4.47 6.23 13.77
N SER A 141 -4.77 5.04 14.30
CA SER A 141 -5.39 4.88 15.62
C SER A 141 -4.36 4.43 16.67
N THR A 142 -4.51 3.22 17.21
CA THR A 142 -3.62 2.61 18.19
C THR A 142 -2.26 2.33 17.56
N ILE A 143 -1.19 2.69 18.27
CA ILE A 143 0.20 2.41 17.86
C ILE A 143 0.83 1.55 18.95
N GLU A 144 1.25 0.35 18.58
CA GLU A 144 1.95 -0.58 19.46
C GLU A 144 3.39 -0.72 18.98
N ILE A 145 4.35 -0.55 19.89
CA ILE A 145 5.78 -0.62 19.56
C ILE A 145 6.42 -1.77 20.31
N GLN A 146 7.14 -2.62 19.57
CA GLN A 146 7.88 -3.75 20.10
C GLN A 146 9.28 -3.75 19.49
N GLY A 147 10.24 -3.20 20.23
CA GLY A 147 11.63 -3.06 19.77
C GLY A 147 11.72 -2.13 18.55
N ASN A 148 12.07 -2.70 17.39
CA ASN A 148 12.27 -2.00 16.13
C ASN A 148 11.08 -2.13 15.16
N GLU A 149 9.96 -2.71 15.61
CA GLU A 149 8.71 -2.79 14.85
C GLU A 149 7.62 -2.00 15.56
N ALA A 150 6.83 -1.26 14.79
CA ALA A 150 5.60 -0.62 15.24
C ALA A 150 4.43 -1.15 14.41
N ARG A 151 3.30 -1.40 15.07
CA ARG A 151 2.02 -1.78 14.46
C ARG A 151 1.03 -0.66 14.65
N ILE A 152 0.38 -0.24 13.57
CA ILE A 152 -0.40 0.98 13.48
C ILE A 152 -1.82 0.59 13.05
N GLY A 153 -2.77 0.73 13.97
CA GLY A 153 -4.19 0.62 13.66
C GLY A 153 -4.65 1.75 12.73
N ALA A 154 -5.75 1.53 12.03
CA ALA A 154 -6.27 2.47 11.04
C ALA A 154 -7.75 2.72 11.29
N ARG A 155 -8.20 3.98 11.16
CA ARG A 155 -9.61 4.36 11.22
C ARG A 155 -10.04 5.01 9.92
N ALA A 156 -11.15 4.55 9.34
CA ALA A 156 -11.76 5.13 8.16
C ALA A 156 -13.28 4.90 8.18
N GLY A 157 -14.07 5.93 7.84
CA GLY A 157 -15.54 5.77 7.69
C GLY A 157 -16.30 5.36 8.96
N GLY A 158 -15.74 5.60 10.15
CA GLY A 158 -16.31 5.16 11.43
C GLY A 158 -15.89 3.76 11.85
N GLU A 159 -15.09 3.07 11.04
CA GLU A 159 -14.63 1.71 11.29
C GLU A 159 -13.16 1.74 11.70
N GLU A 160 -12.77 0.83 12.59
CA GLU A 160 -11.43 0.76 13.16
C GLU A 160 -10.80 -0.61 12.91
N LEU A 161 -9.67 -0.60 12.22
CA LEU A 161 -8.82 -1.75 11.99
C LEU A 161 -7.79 -1.82 13.14
N PRO A 162 -7.77 -2.91 13.92
CA PRO A 162 -6.78 -3.09 14.98
C PRO A 162 -5.34 -3.03 14.44
N SER A 163 -4.41 -2.59 15.31
CA SER A 163 -2.96 -2.55 15.05
C SER A 163 -2.41 -3.86 14.49
N ALA A 164 -2.87 -5.01 14.99
CA ALA A 164 -2.47 -6.34 14.54
C ALA A 164 -2.73 -6.61 13.04
N MET A 165 -3.70 -5.91 12.45
CA MET A 165 -4.09 -6.04 11.04
C MET A 165 -3.74 -4.80 10.21
N GLY A 166 -3.16 -3.78 10.83
CA GLY A 166 -2.94 -2.48 10.22
C GLY A 166 -1.58 -2.32 9.55
N PHE A 167 -1.11 -1.07 9.52
CA PHE A 167 0.19 -0.74 8.94
C PHE A 167 1.33 -1.15 9.86
N LYS A 168 2.47 -1.49 9.28
CA LYS A 168 3.71 -1.71 10.03
C LYS A 168 4.68 -0.57 9.74
N ALA A 169 5.50 -0.24 10.73
CA ALA A 169 6.67 0.60 10.54
C ALA A 169 7.88 -0.07 11.19
N TYR A 170 9.05 0.19 10.62
CA TYR A 170 10.32 -0.37 11.05
C TYR A 170 11.29 0.73 11.37
N ARG A 171 12.09 0.54 12.42
CA ARG A 171 13.22 1.44 12.69
C ARG A 171 14.36 1.08 11.74
N GLU A 172 14.66 2.00 10.83
CA GLU A 172 15.78 1.91 9.89
C GLU A 172 16.82 3.01 10.20
N GLU A 173 17.90 3.04 9.43
CA GLU A 173 18.88 4.14 9.53
C GLU A 173 18.18 5.49 9.30
N GLY A 174 18.34 6.41 10.25
CA GLY A 174 17.71 7.73 10.19
C GLY A 174 16.26 7.79 10.72
N GLY A 175 15.69 6.70 11.25
CA GLY A 175 14.44 6.73 12.02
C GLY A 175 13.39 5.71 11.58
N TRP A 176 12.15 5.92 12.02
CA TRP A 176 11.02 5.08 11.65
C TRP A 176 10.65 5.22 10.18
N LYS A 177 10.28 4.11 9.55
CA LYS A 177 9.87 4.05 8.14
C LYS A 177 8.65 3.17 7.96
N LEU A 178 7.69 3.63 7.16
CA LEU A 178 6.40 2.97 6.96
C LEU A 178 6.52 1.83 5.94
N ASP A 179 6.05 0.63 6.29
CA ASP A 179 5.83 -0.45 5.35
C ASP A 179 4.39 -0.40 4.83
N VAL A 180 4.19 0.25 3.69
CA VAL A 180 2.85 0.40 3.09
C VAL A 180 2.33 -0.91 2.51
N MET A 181 3.22 -1.89 2.32
CA MET A 181 2.87 -3.22 1.81
C MET A 181 2.39 -4.17 2.92
N SER A 182 2.41 -3.75 4.19
CA SER A 182 2.03 -4.62 5.31
C SER A 182 0.55 -5.00 5.31
N ILE A 183 -0.30 -4.22 4.64
CA ILE A 183 -1.74 -4.52 4.46
C ILE A 183 -2.01 -5.34 3.19
N GLY A 184 -0.95 -5.76 2.48
CA GLY A 184 -1.03 -6.43 1.18
C GLY A 184 -1.83 -7.73 1.21
N GLU A 185 -1.76 -8.51 2.29
CA GLU A 185 -2.49 -9.77 2.42
C GLU A 185 -4.02 -9.56 2.42
N ILE A 186 -4.50 -8.55 3.16
CA ILE A 186 -5.93 -8.19 3.20
C ILE A 186 -6.36 -7.70 1.82
N ALA A 187 -5.56 -6.83 1.20
CA ALA A 187 -5.85 -6.29 -0.12
C ALA A 187 -5.85 -7.39 -1.21
N GLN A 188 -4.97 -8.38 -1.09
CA GLN A 188 -4.90 -9.51 -2.01
C GLN A 188 -6.15 -10.38 -1.95
N GLN A 189 -6.62 -10.71 -0.74
CA GLN A 189 -7.84 -11.51 -0.58
C GLN A 189 -9.05 -10.79 -1.19
N ALA A 190 -9.24 -9.51 -0.85
CA ALA A 190 -10.31 -8.70 -1.40
C ALA A 190 -10.25 -8.60 -2.93
N LEU A 191 -9.05 -8.41 -3.50
CA LEU A 191 -8.87 -8.38 -4.95
C LEU A 191 -9.21 -9.74 -5.59
N GLN A 192 -8.79 -10.85 -4.99
CA GLN A 192 -9.07 -12.19 -5.50
C GLN A 192 -10.57 -12.47 -5.53
N GLU A 193 -11.30 -12.12 -4.47
CA GLU A 193 -12.75 -12.25 -4.41
C GLU A 193 -13.43 -11.40 -5.50
N GLN A 194 -13.01 -10.13 -5.64
CA GLN A 194 -13.57 -9.24 -6.64
C GLN A 194 -13.33 -9.73 -8.07
N LEU A 195 -12.13 -10.23 -8.37
CA LEU A 195 -11.82 -10.79 -9.69
C LEU A 195 -12.67 -12.03 -9.99
N GLY A 196 -12.91 -12.89 -9.00
CA GLY A 196 -13.80 -14.06 -9.14
C GLY A 196 -15.25 -13.69 -9.46
N GLN A 197 -15.72 -12.51 -9.06
CA GLN A 197 -17.04 -11.99 -9.46
C GLN A 197 -17.07 -11.48 -10.90
N ILE A 198 -15.92 -11.11 -11.47
CA ILE A 198 -15.79 -10.63 -12.86
C ILE A 198 -15.72 -11.83 -13.81
N ASP A 199 -14.79 -12.76 -13.56
CA ASP A 199 -14.61 -13.98 -14.34
C ASP A 199 -13.91 -15.05 -13.47
N PRO A 200 -14.33 -16.33 -13.51
CA PRO A 200 -13.64 -17.41 -12.79
C PRO A 200 -12.18 -17.63 -13.24
N ASP A 201 -11.82 -17.20 -14.45
CA ASP A 201 -10.44 -17.17 -14.94
C ASP A 201 -9.77 -15.84 -14.57
N ALA A 202 -8.75 -15.91 -13.73
CA ALA A 202 -8.04 -14.73 -13.23
C ALA A 202 -7.34 -13.92 -14.32
N ASP A 203 -6.84 -14.53 -15.41
CA ASP A 203 -6.20 -13.80 -16.51
C ASP A 203 -7.24 -12.95 -17.24
N ARG A 204 -8.42 -13.52 -17.52
CA ARG A 204 -9.53 -12.79 -18.16
C ARG A 204 -10.05 -11.67 -17.26
N ALA A 205 -10.26 -11.95 -15.98
CA ALA A 205 -10.70 -10.94 -15.01
C ALA A 205 -9.71 -9.77 -14.92
N LEU A 206 -8.41 -10.04 -14.86
CA LEU A 206 -7.35 -9.01 -14.84
C LEU A 206 -7.34 -8.18 -16.13
N LEU A 207 -7.45 -8.81 -17.30
CA LEU A 207 -7.52 -8.10 -18.58
C LEU A 207 -8.74 -7.16 -18.64
N MET A 208 -9.89 -7.62 -18.18
CA MET A 208 -11.12 -6.82 -18.12
C MET A 208 -10.96 -5.63 -17.16
N LEU A 209 -10.49 -5.89 -15.95
CA LEU A 209 -10.24 -4.85 -14.95
C LEU A 209 -9.24 -3.80 -15.47
N LEU A 210 -8.10 -4.23 -16.02
CA LEU A 210 -7.08 -3.32 -16.54
C LEU A 210 -7.59 -2.55 -17.76
N SER A 211 -8.34 -3.18 -18.66
CA SER A 211 -8.93 -2.49 -19.81
C SER A 211 -9.89 -1.39 -19.37
N GLN A 212 -10.69 -1.66 -18.34
CA GLN A 212 -11.57 -0.67 -17.72
C GLN A 212 -10.77 0.45 -17.03
N LEU A 213 -9.75 0.12 -16.24
CA LEU A 213 -8.94 1.12 -15.53
C LEU A 213 -8.18 2.05 -16.49
N LEU A 214 -7.68 1.51 -17.60
CA LEU A 214 -6.91 2.27 -18.60
C LEU A 214 -7.78 2.88 -19.70
N GLN A 215 -9.08 2.59 -19.70
CA GLN A 215 -10.03 3.05 -20.73
C GLN A 215 -9.56 2.71 -22.16
N ARG A 216 -8.88 1.56 -22.31
CA ARG A 216 -8.41 1.04 -23.59
C ARG A 216 -8.45 -0.48 -23.59
N LYS A 217 -8.70 -1.10 -24.73
CA LYS A 217 -8.68 -2.55 -24.86
C LYS A 217 -7.24 -3.06 -24.72
N LEU A 218 -7.04 -4.02 -23.81
CA LEU A 218 -5.82 -4.80 -23.70
C LEU A 218 -6.06 -6.20 -24.28
N ASP A 219 -4.99 -6.85 -24.71
CA ASP A 219 -5.00 -8.22 -25.19
C ASP A 219 -3.94 -9.05 -24.46
N ALA A 220 -3.90 -10.35 -24.77
CA ALA A 220 -3.06 -11.32 -24.09
C ALA A 220 -1.54 -11.05 -24.22
N SER A 221 -1.09 -10.20 -25.14
CA SER A 221 0.33 -9.85 -25.28
C SER A 221 0.89 -9.17 -24.02
N ILE A 222 0.05 -8.55 -23.19
CA ILE A 222 0.48 -7.92 -21.93
C ILE A 222 1.07 -8.91 -20.92
N PHE A 223 0.74 -10.21 -21.02
CA PHE A 223 1.32 -11.24 -20.17
C PHE A 223 2.76 -11.58 -20.55
N GLU A 224 3.22 -11.17 -21.74
CA GLU A 224 4.60 -11.34 -22.16
C GLU A 224 5.51 -10.22 -21.59
N PRO A 225 6.80 -10.53 -21.32
CA PRO A 225 7.75 -9.54 -20.87
C PRO A 225 8.02 -8.51 -21.97
N ILE A 226 8.28 -7.27 -21.54
CA ILE A 226 8.57 -6.15 -22.47
C ILE A 226 10.07 -5.99 -22.74
N ALA A 227 10.93 -6.74 -22.04
CA ALA A 227 12.36 -6.79 -22.26
C ALA A 227 12.85 -8.24 -22.35
N PRO A 228 13.77 -8.56 -23.29
CA PRO A 228 14.49 -9.81 -23.24
C PRO A 228 15.33 -9.88 -21.95
N ARG A 229 15.59 -11.10 -21.49
CA ARG A 229 16.58 -11.37 -20.44
C ARG A 229 17.99 -11.28 -21.01
#